data_AF-A0A1L9WZL7-F1
#
_entry.id   AF-A0A1L9WZL7-F1
#
_cell.length_a   1.000
_cell.length_b   1.000
_cell.length_c   1.000
_cell.angle_alpha   90.00
_cell.angle_beta   90.00
_cell.angle_gamma   90.00
#
_symmetry.space_group_name_H-M   'P 1'
#
loop_
_entity.id
_entity.type
_entity.pdbx_description
1 polymer ?
#
loop_
_entity_poly.entity_id
_entity_poly.type
_entity_poly.pdbx_seq_one_letter_code
_entity_poly.pdbx_strand_id
1 'polypeptide(L)'
;MGEPNPSDLFDQSSTTGTSTSTLTLSTTLVTRCRTLLAELTALQSLLAQTQRNPQIVEVRSLRSSVLSELRMLEKLDAQVQKATAAAAAAVAAPEHDDRGGNDGDDEVRARLTHALRSSNLPFYEAVWAIAKGSCSGLVAFGKRFYWGGEVDTSGTGTGEKKRSSKDKKKSVFVDIVADDGEEWVKVSTISETRLLFEMAKKGWEADDSEEEAPRTVLRNHEDGMGTDDEDDDDDDEIELVKLASGMRKAANVTRVRYRTPRLRFVIPKIEEGSSPEIDGLLKVIRGYGIDVTCGENVYSSQSETTQAEALERLLPKPFKHFTSTLNMDCTLLLAAVSDLSHYKDISTSPIHHKAINRQIEVEHSRPLLPTELWPAMVGRDLVCTEEAAQRMQEIVNIIGTETEKQRMRILMGHDSFAECTPEGLREAYQKLSDYEIPADWRIPVVKVNAKPTIASAKDLARLPPVYEKVEQVLSDINHSVFLYGWAAGVMTISSNRTVVKQIESIVERNRGADGSLEGPSIWVCDTARSLIGKEKGRKD
;
A
#
# COMPACT_ATOMS: atom_id res chain seq x y z
N MET A 1 11.30 77.68 25.25
CA MET A 1 10.11 77.42 24.40
C MET A 1 10.33 76.05 23.79
N GLY A 2 9.72 75.04 24.38
CA GLY A 2 9.88 73.64 24.00
C GLY A 2 8.72 73.19 23.11
N GLU A 3 9.05 72.39 22.10
CA GLU A 3 8.13 71.77 21.14
C GLU A 3 7.21 70.73 21.81
N PRO A 4 5.97 70.53 21.31
CA PRO A 4 5.11 69.43 21.75
C PRO A 4 5.32 68.16 20.91
N ASN A 5 5.17 67.03 21.60
CA ASN A 5 5.42 65.65 21.19
C ASN A 5 4.33 65.11 20.21
N PRO A 6 4.65 64.37 19.14
CA PRO A 6 3.68 63.75 18.26
C PRO A 6 3.35 62.33 18.74
N SER A 7 2.50 62.21 19.75
CA SER A 7 2.11 60.91 20.32
C SER A 7 0.60 60.79 20.55
N ASP A 8 -0.22 61.39 19.69
CA ASP A 8 -1.68 61.21 19.71
C ASP A 8 -2.20 61.41 18.29
N LEU A 9 -2.30 60.33 17.50
CA LEU A 9 -3.14 60.21 16.29
C LEU A 9 -2.86 58.87 15.57
N PHE A 10 -3.01 57.73 16.24
CA PHE A 10 -3.19 56.43 15.56
C PHE A 10 -3.70 55.39 16.56
N ASP A 11 -4.98 55.49 16.94
CA ASP A 11 -5.68 54.34 17.53
C ASP A 11 -7.17 54.42 17.23
N GLN A 12 -7.58 53.82 16.09
CA GLN A 12 -8.97 53.52 15.75
C GLN A 12 -9.11 52.60 14.51
N SER A 13 -8.21 51.61 14.33
CA SER A 13 -8.31 50.63 13.22
C SER A 13 -8.04 49.17 13.58
N SER A 14 -8.00 48.81 14.87
CA SER A 14 -7.53 47.50 15.33
C SER A 14 -8.60 46.38 15.37
N THR A 15 -9.90 46.67 15.20
CA THR A 15 -10.97 45.65 15.29
C THR A 15 -11.47 45.10 13.94
N THR A 16 -11.23 45.78 12.82
CA THR A 16 -11.67 45.34 11.48
C THR A 16 -10.66 44.46 10.75
N GLY A 17 -9.38 44.50 11.12
CA GLY A 17 -8.32 43.67 10.52
C GLY A 17 -8.38 42.18 10.91
N THR A 18 -8.80 41.89 12.14
CA THR A 18 -8.82 40.52 12.69
C THR A 18 -9.97 39.68 12.13
N SER A 19 -11.14 40.30 11.86
CA SER A 19 -12.33 39.62 11.33
C SER A 19 -12.13 39.12 9.90
N THR A 20 -11.50 39.93 9.05
CA THR A 20 -11.19 39.58 7.65
C THR A 20 -10.16 38.44 7.58
N SER A 21 -9.21 38.39 8.53
CA SER A 21 -8.18 37.35 8.61
C SER A 21 -8.76 35.97 8.94
N THR A 22 -9.66 35.86 9.92
CA THR A 22 -10.24 34.57 10.32
C THR A 22 -11.18 33.99 9.27
N LEU A 23 -12.00 34.84 8.62
CA LEU A 23 -12.85 34.42 7.51
C LEU A 23 -12.03 33.90 6.33
N THR A 24 -10.98 34.62 5.95
CA THR A 24 -10.06 34.22 4.86
C THR A 24 -9.39 32.89 5.16
N LEU A 25 -8.88 32.71 6.38
CA LEU A 25 -8.25 31.46 6.83
C LEU A 25 -9.21 30.28 6.72
N SER A 26 -10.44 30.44 7.24
CA SER A 26 -11.48 29.42 7.21
C SER A 26 -11.82 28.96 5.79
N THR A 27 -12.14 29.92 4.90
CA THR A 27 -12.49 29.63 3.50
C THR A 27 -11.31 28.98 2.75
N THR A 28 -10.08 29.40 3.04
CA THR A 28 -8.86 28.83 2.46
C THR A 28 -8.69 27.37 2.88
N LEU A 29 -8.86 27.04 4.16
CA LEU A 29 -8.75 25.66 4.67
C LEU A 29 -9.82 24.75 4.08
N VAL A 30 -11.07 25.20 3.98
CA VAL A 30 -12.15 24.43 3.32
C VAL A 30 -11.81 24.15 1.86
N THR A 31 -11.31 25.16 1.13
CA THR A 31 -10.94 25.02 -0.29
C THR A 31 -9.81 24.01 -0.47
N ARG A 32 -8.73 24.12 0.32
CA ARG A 32 -7.61 23.19 0.31
C ARG A 32 -8.03 21.75 0.63
N CYS A 33 -8.90 21.57 1.62
CA CYS A 33 -9.43 20.25 1.98
C CYS A 33 -10.27 19.62 0.85
N ARG A 34 -11.08 20.42 0.16
CA ARG A 34 -11.84 19.98 -1.03
C ARG A 34 -10.91 19.60 -2.19
N THR A 35 -9.86 20.37 -2.44
CA THR A 35 -8.84 20.03 -3.46
C THR A 35 -8.19 18.69 -3.14
N LEU A 36 -7.71 18.48 -1.91
CA LEU A 36 -7.12 17.21 -1.49
C LEU A 36 -8.07 16.02 -1.70
N LEU A 37 -9.35 16.19 -1.36
CA LEU A 37 -10.36 15.15 -1.57
C LEU A 37 -10.62 14.85 -3.04
N ALA A 38 -10.61 15.88 -3.91
CA ALA A 38 -10.76 15.70 -5.35
C ALA A 38 -9.59 14.89 -5.92
N GLU A 39 -8.36 15.17 -5.48
CA GLU A 39 -7.18 14.42 -5.91
C GLU A 39 -7.21 12.95 -5.45
N LEU A 40 -7.58 12.70 -4.20
CA LEU A 40 -7.78 11.33 -3.69
C LEU A 40 -8.88 10.57 -4.45
N THR A 41 -9.91 11.28 -4.91
CA THR A 41 -10.97 10.71 -5.77
C THR A 41 -10.42 10.35 -7.15
N ALA A 42 -9.58 11.22 -7.74
CA ALA A 42 -8.93 10.94 -9.02
C ALA A 42 -8.06 9.68 -8.95
N LEU A 43 -7.29 9.49 -7.88
CA LEU A 43 -6.52 8.26 -7.66
C LEU A 43 -7.43 7.01 -7.59
N GLN A 44 -8.56 7.09 -6.88
CA GLN A 44 -9.51 5.98 -6.79
C GLN A 44 -10.14 5.63 -8.15
N SER A 45 -10.47 6.63 -8.95
CA SER A 45 -10.96 6.44 -10.32
C SER A 45 -9.90 5.79 -11.20
N LEU A 46 -8.65 6.24 -11.11
CA LEU A 46 -7.54 5.66 -11.86
C LEU A 46 -7.30 4.19 -11.48
N LEU A 47 -7.34 3.86 -10.19
CA LEU A 47 -7.27 2.47 -9.72
C LEU A 47 -8.43 1.61 -10.26
N ALA A 48 -9.64 2.16 -10.29
CA ALA A 48 -10.81 1.45 -10.83
C ALA A 48 -10.72 1.19 -12.34
N GLN A 49 -10.05 2.07 -13.08
CA GLN A 49 -9.86 1.95 -14.53
C GLN A 49 -8.70 1.04 -14.91
N THR A 50 -7.60 1.10 -14.17
CA THR A 50 -6.34 0.42 -14.55
C THR A 50 -6.14 -0.92 -13.88
N GLN A 51 -6.68 -1.14 -12.68
CA GLN A 51 -6.41 -2.35 -11.89
C GLN A 51 -7.59 -3.32 -11.92
N ARG A 52 -7.29 -4.60 -12.17
CA ARG A 52 -8.30 -5.67 -12.09
C ARG A 52 -8.88 -5.83 -10.69
N ASN A 53 -8.11 -5.53 -9.64
CA ASN A 53 -8.58 -5.43 -8.26
C ASN A 53 -8.23 -4.07 -7.64
N PRO A 54 -9.11 -3.06 -7.72
CA PRO A 54 -8.84 -1.73 -7.17
C PRO A 54 -8.67 -1.69 -5.65
N GLN A 55 -9.17 -2.70 -4.93
CA GLN A 55 -9.06 -2.79 -3.46
C GLN A 55 -7.67 -3.26 -3.00
N ILE A 56 -6.77 -3.56 -3.94
CA ILE A 56 -5.36 -3.85 -3.60
C ILE A 56 -4.67 -2.65 -2.94
N VAL A 57 -5.19 -1.44 -3.18
CA VAL A 57 -4.70 -0.20 -2.56
C VAL A 57 -5.69 0.32 -1.51
N GLU A 58 -5.27 0.37 -0.25
CA GLU A 58 -6.07 0.82 0.88
C GLU A 58 -6.10 2.37 0.98
N VAL A 59 -6.83 3.04 0.08
CA VAL A 59 -6.97 4.52 0.07
C VAL A 59 -7.99 5.04 1.11
N ARG A 60 -8.87 4.15 1.59
CA ARG A 60 -10.05 4.51 2.41
C ARG A 60 -9.70 5.26 3.70
N SER A 61 -8.61 4.88 4.37
CA SER A 61 -8.22 5.43 5.68
C SER A 61 -7.99 6.95 5.60
N LEU A 62 -7.08 7.38 4.71
CA LEU A 62 -6.78 8.81 4.51
C LEU A 62 -8.00 9.57 3.99
N ARG A 63 -8.72 9.03 2.99
CA ARG A 63 -9.94 9.68 2.46
C ARG A 63 -10.97 9.90 3.56
N SER A 64 -11.20 8.92 4.43
CA SER A 64 -12.15 9.05 5.54
C SER A 64 -11.69 10.10 6.55
N SER A 65 -10.40 10.18 6.84
CA SER A 65 -9.85 11.22 7.73
C SER A 65 -10.03 12.62 7.15
N VAL A 66 -9.73 12.81 5.86
CA VAL A 66 -9.90 14.08 5.15
C VAL A 66 -11.38 14.48 5.06
N LEU A 67 -12.29 13.52 4.81
CA LEU A 67 -13.73 13.78 4.83
C LEU A 67 -14.23 14.24 6.21
N SER A 68 -13.76 13.63 7.28
CA SER A 68 -14.10 14.05 8.64
C SER A 68 -13.56 15.45 8.95
N GLU A 69 -12.34 15.75 8.52
CA GLU A 69 -11.74 17.07 8.65
C GLU A 69 -12.52 18.13 7.85
N LEU A 70 -12.93 17.82 6.62
CA LEU A 70 -13.76 18.71 5.80
C LEU A 70 -15.07 19.07 6.52
N ARG A 71 -15.77 18.09 7.09
CA ARG A 71 -17.02 18.33 7.84
C ARG A 71 -16.79 19.22 9.06
N MET A 72 -15.66 19.05 9.74
CA MET A 72 -15.29 19.89 10.88
C MET A 72 -15.01 21.33 10.42
N LEU A 73 -14.21 21.50 9.37
CA LEU A 73 -13.86 22.80 8.80
C LEU A 73 -15.09 23.54 8.24
N GLU A 74 -16.01 22.85 7.56
CA GLU A 74 -17.26 23.44 7.07
C GLU A 74 -18.16 23.93 8.22
N LYS A 75 -18.18 23.19 9.34
CA LYS A 75 -18.90 23.62 10.55
C LYS A 75 -18.27 24.86 11.17
N LEU A 76 -16.94 24.90 11.27
CA LEU A 76 -16.21 26.08 11.77
C LEU A 76 -16.40 27.28 10.84
N ASP A 77 -16.37 27.07 9.52
CA ASP A 77 -16.61 28.13 8.53
C ASP A 77 -18.00 28.74 8.66
N ALA A 78 -19.04 27.91 8.82
CA ALA A 78 -20.38 28.40 9.08
C ALA A 78 -20.48 29.22 10.38
N GLN A 79 -19.75 28.83 11.43
CA GLN A 79 -19.68 29.58 12.69
C GLN A 79 -18.95 30.91 12.53
N VAL A 80 -17.83 30.93 11.80
CA VAL A 80 -17.08 32.15 11.48
C VAL A 80 -17.91 33.11 10.65
N GLN A 81 -18.61 32.61 9.61
CA GLN A 81 -19.52 33.43 8.81
C GLN A 81 -20.65 34.03 9.65
N LYS A 82 -21.27 33.23 10.54
CA LYS A 82 -22.31 33.71 11.45
C LYS A 82 -21.80 34.78 12.41
N ALA A 83 -20.63 34.57 13.02
CA ALA A 83 -20.01 35.53 13.93
C ALA A 83 -19.61 36.83 13.21
N THR A 84 -19.13 36.73 11.97
CA THR A 84 -18.76 37.88 11.14
C THR A 84 -19.99 38.66 10.69
N ALA A 85 -21.08 37.98 10.33
CA ALA A 85 -22.35 38.62 9.98
C ALA A 85 -23.01 39.30 11.19
N ALA A 86 -22.97 38.68 12.37
CA ALA A 86 -23.47 39.28 13.61
C ALA A 86 -22.69 40.56 13.97
N ALA A 87 -21.37 40.52 13.81
CA ALA A 87 -20.50 41.68 14.00
C ALA A 87 -20.85 42.83 13.03
N ALA A 88 -21.01 42.52 11.74
CA ALA A 88 -21.38 43.51 10.73
C ALA A 88 -22.77 44.12 11.00
N ALA A 89 -23.73 43.32 11.49
CA ALA A 89 -25.05 43.79 11.86
C ALA A 89 -25.04 44.68 13.12
N ALA A 90 -24.20 44.36 14.12
CA ALA A 90 -24.04 45.16 15.33
C ALA A 90 -23.43 46.54 15.03
N VAL A 91 -22.50 46.62 14.07
CA VAL A 91 -21.91 47.88 13.59
C VAL A 91 -22.92 48.73 12.78
N ALA A 92 -23.92 48.10 12.17
CA ALA A 92 -24.95 48.77 11.38
C ALA A 92 -26.18 49.25 12.20
N ALA A 93 -26.28 48.89 13.48
CA ALA A 93 -27.37 49.30 14.35
C ALA A 93 -27.12 50.72 14.94
N PRO A 94 -28.15 51.59 15.02
CA PRO A 94 -27.99 52.94 15.59
C PRO A 94 -27.66 52.87 17.08
N GLU A 95 -26.71 53.71 17.51
CA GLU A 95 -26.17 53.80 18.88
C GLU A 95 -27.29 53.85 19.93
N HIS A 96 -27.46 52.75 20.68
CA HIS A 96 -28.11 52.78 21.98
C HIS A 96 -27.09 52.39 23.04
N ASP A 97 -26.98 53.26 24.03
CA ASP A 97 -25.91 53.42 25.00
C ASP A 97 -25.89 52.28 26.05
N ASP A 98 -25.55 51.06 25.65
CA ASP A 98 -25.32 49.95 26.59
C ASP A 98 -23.95 49.28 26.37
N ARG A 99 -22.94 49.86 27.02
CA ARG A 99 -21.54 49.43 27.01
C ARG A 99 -21.33 48.17 27.87
N GLY A 100 -21.80 47.02 27.40
CA GLY A 100 -21.72 45.77 28.18
C GLY A 100 -21.54 44.45 27.41
N GLY A 101 -21.13 44.46 26.13
CA GLY A 101 -21.19 43.24 25.30
C GLY A 101 -19.96 42.84 24.47
N ASN A 102 -18.87 43.62 24.42
CA ASN A 102 -17.82 43.38 23.41
C ASN A 102 -16.82 42.23 23.76
N ASP A 103 -16.65 41.88 25.04
CA ASP A 103 -15.70 40.84 25.45
C ASP A 103 -16.10 39.42 24.99
N GLY A 104 -17.40 39.12 24.94
CA GLY A 104 -17.88 37.78 24.58
C GLY A 104 -17.69 37.42 23.11
N ASP A 105 -17.84 38.40 22.21
CA ASP A 105 -17.72 38.19 20.76
C ASP A 105 -16.26 38.03 20.33
N ASP A 106 -15.34 38.77 20.94
CA ASP A 106 -13.90 38.64 20.66
C ASP A 106 -13.31 37.35 21.24
N GLU A 107 -13.79 36.88 22.39
CA GLU A 107 -13.42 35.57 22.94
C GLU A 107 -13.86 34.41 22.03
N VAL A 108 -15.09 34.47 21.49
CA VAL A 108 -15.61 33.46 20.55
C VAL A 108 -14.77 33.42 19.26
N ARG A 109 -14.36 34.58 18.74
CA ARG A 109 -13.49 34.65 17.54
C ARG A 109 -12.09 34.12 17.80
N ALA A 110 -11.51 34.41 18.97
CA ALA A 110 -10.21 33.88 19.36
C ALA A 110 -10.25 32.35 19.43
N ARG A 111 -11.30 31.78 20.04
CA ARG A 111 -11.53 30.32 20.10
C ARG A 111 -11.69 29.70 18.71
N LEU A 112 -12.47 30.32 17.81
CA LEU A 112 -12.63 29.86 16.43
C LEU A 112 -11.31 29.90 15.65
N THR A 113 -10.55 30.98 15.79
CA THR A 113 -9.25 31.14 15.13
C THR A 113 -8.25 30.09 15.63
N HIS A 114 -8.20 29.84 16.93
CA HIS A 114 -7.39 28.80 17.52
C HIS A 114 -7.80 27.40 17.00
N ALA A 115 -9.11 27.12 16.95
CA ALA A 115 -9.62 25.86 16.40
C ALA A 115 -9.19 25.64 14.93
N LEU A 116 -9.28 26.67 14.09
CA LEU A 116 -8.82 26.61 12.69
C LEU A 116 -7.31 26.38 12.57
N ARG A 117 -6.50 27.04 13.42
CA ARG A 117 -5.04 26.84 13.47
C ARG A 117 -4.66 25.44 13.96
N SER A 118 -5.51 24.80 14.76
CA SER A 118 -5.34 23.42 15.23
C SER A 118 -5.84 22.34 14.26
N SER A 119 -6.18 22.72 13.01
CA SER A 119 -6.62 21.77 11.98
C SER A 119 -5.53 20.74 11.64
N ASN A 120 -5.98 19.52 11.36
CA ASN A 120 -5.10 18.42 10.94
C ASN A 120 -4.84 18.44 9.43
N LEU A 121 -5.46 19.35 8.68
CA LEU A 121 -5.33 19.44 7.24
C LEU A 121 -3.85 19.53 6.76
N PRO A 122 -2.96 20.33 7.37
CA PRO A 122 -1.56 20.39 6.95
C PRO A 122 -0.86 19.03 7.03
N PHE A 123 -1.22 18.18 7.99
CA PHE A 123 -0.69 16.83 8.09
C PHE A 123 -1.18 15.94 6.94
N TYR A 124 -2.48 15.98 6.61
CA TYR A 124 -3.02 15.20 5.48
C TYR A 124 -2.47 15.65 4.14
N GLU A 125 -2.29 16.96 3.95
CA GLU A 125 -1.64 17.52 2.77
C GLU A 125 -0.19 17.06 2.67
N ALA A 126 0.57 17.07 3.78
CA ALA A 126 1.94 16.57 3.79
C ALA A 126 2.01 15.08 3.41
N VAL A 127 1.18 14.23 4.01
CA VAL A 127 1.12 12.78 3.66
C VAL A 127 0.84 12.58 2.17
N TRP A 128 -0.12 13.32 1.62
CA TRP A 128 -0.46 13.23 0.21
C TRP A 128 0.64 13.77 -0.72
N ALA A 129 1.23 14.91 -0.37
CA ALA A 129 2.32 15.54 -1.10
C ALA A 129 3.55 14.63 -1.14
N ILE A 130 3.91 13.99 -0.03
CA ILE A 130 5.04 13.05 0.07
C ILE A 130 4.77 11.81 -0.79
N ALA A 131 3.55 11.26 -0.73
CA ALA A 131 3.17 10.13 -1.58
C ALA A 131 3.32 10.50 -3.06
N LYS A 132 2.69 11.59 -3.50
CA LYS A 132 2.77 12.08 -4.88
C LYS A 132 4.18 12.48 -5.31
N GLY A 133 5.02 12.99 -4.42
CA GLY A 133 6.35 13.49 -4.79
C GLY A 133 7.43 12.40 -4.81
N SER A 134 7.35 11.43 -3.89
CA SER A 134 8.49 10.55 -3.60
C SER A 134 8.16 9.05 -3.61
N CYS A 135 6.89 8.65 -3.55
CA CYS A 135 6.51 7.24 -3.45
C CYS A 135 5.99 6.65 -4.77
N SER A 136 6.21 5.37 -5.02
CA SER A 136 5.58 4.62 -6.13
C SER A 136 4.96 3.33 -5.63
N GLY A 137 4.08 2.68 -6.39
CA GLY A 137 3.54 1.36 -6.00
C GLY A 137 2.80 1.41 -4.66
N LEU A 138 1.82 2.30 -4.53
CA LEU A 138 1.08 2.51 -3.28
C LEU A 138 0.29 1.25 -2.90
N VAL A 139 0.41 0.82 -1.64
CA VAL A 139 -0.37 -0.29 -1.07
C VAL A 139 -1.41 0.23 -0.07
N ALA A 140 -1.05 1.20 0.76
CA ALA A 140 -1.97 1.71 1.78
C ALA A 140 -1.62 3.11 2.24
N PHE A 141 -2.65 3.86 2.61
CA PHE A 141 -2.50 5.00 3.52
C PHE A 141 -2.92 4.59 4.92
N GLY A 142 -2.10 4.89 5.93
CA GLY A 142 -2.45 4.75 7.33
C GLY A 142 -2.75 3.31 7.76
N LYS A 143 -1.70 2.48 7.85
CA LYS A 143 -1.79 1.05 8.20
C LYS A 143 -1.07 0.76 9.52
N ARG A 144 -1.69 -0.06 10.37
CA ARG A 144 -1.12 -0.48 11.66
C ARG A 144 -0.47 -1.85 11.52
N PHE A 145 0.78 -1.94 11.93
CA PHE A 145 1.57 -3.17 12.00
C PHE A 145 1.79 -3.55 13.47
N TYR A 146 1.94 -4.85 13.73
CA TYR A 146 2.00 -5.39 15.08
C TYR A 146 3.24 -6.28 15.23
N TRP A 147 3.76 -6.38 16.45
CA TRP A 147 4.84 -7.31 16.80
C TRP A 147 4.59 -7.94 18.17
N GLY A 148 5.34 -9.00 18.50
CA GLY A 148 5.30 -9.61 19.83
C GLY A 148 4.11 -10.55 20.10
N GLY A 149 3.33 -10.93 19.08
CA GLY A 149 2.39 -12.05 19.20
C GLY A 149 3.10 -13.38 18.97
N GLU A 150 2.96 -14.33 19.90
CA GLU A 150 3.33 -15.72 19.65
C GLU A 150 2.55 -16.21 18.43
N VAL A 151 3.26 -16.63 17.39
CA VAL A 151 2.65 -17.30 16.25
C VAL A 151 2.32 -18.72 16.70
N ASP A 152 1.12 -18.90 17.26
CA ASP A 152 0.59 -20.22 17.60
C ASP A 152 0.40 -21.06 16.32
N THR A 153 1.45 -21.74 15.89
CA THR A 153 1.35 -22.85 14.94
C THR A 153 1.06 -24.14 15.71
N SER A 154 -0.19 -24.32 16.14
CA SER A 154 -0.69 -25.64 16.54
C SER A 154 -2.15 -25.83 16.09
N GLY A 155 -2.30 -26.24 14.84
CA GLY A 155 -3.56 -26.80 14.36
C GLY A 155 -3.69 -28.25 14.81
N THR A 156 -4.29 -28.48 15.99
CA THR A 156 -5.07 -29.70 16.32
C THR A 156 -5.79 -29.51 17.66
N GLY A 157 -7.12 -29.70 17.67
CA GLY A 157 -7.84 -30.05 18.89
C GLY A 157 -8.87 -29.04 19.37
N THR A 158 -10.13 -29.31 19.03
CA THR A 158 -11.38 -28.99 19.74
C THR A 158 -11.23 -28.39 21.15
N GLY A 159 -11.79 -27.20 21.36
CA GLY A 159 -12.07 -26.65 22.69
C GLY A 159 -12.38 -25.16 22.62
N GLU A 160 -13.63 -24.80 22.83
CA GLU A 160 -14.09 -23.42 23.00
C GLU A 160 -13.33 -22.74 24.14
N LYS A 161 -12.24 -22.03 23.81
CA LYS A 161 -11.66 -20.99 24.67
C LYS A 161 -11.90 -19.65 24.01
N LYS A 162 -12.85 -18.94 24.62
CA LYS A 162 -13.16 -17.51 24.52
C LYS A 162 -11.91 -16.74 24.13
N ARG A 163 -11.89 -16.14 22.92
CA ARG A 163 -10.87 -15.19 22.44
C ARG A 163 -10.64 -14.13 23.52
N SER A 164 -9.64 -14.33 24.37
CA SER A 164 -9.16 -13.30 25.27
C SER A 164 -8.67 -12.14 24.39
N SER A 165 -9.05 -10.94 24.80
CA SER A 165 -8.63 -9.64 24.27
C SER A 165 -7.30 -9.73 23.53
N LYS A 166 -7.27 -9.35 22.23
CA LYS A 166 -6.05 -9.01 21.46
C LYS A 166 -4.95 -8.56 22.42
N ASP A 167 -3.92 -9.39 22.56
CA ASP A 167 -2.80 -9.14 23.44
C ASP A 167 -2.26 -7.74 23.20
N LYS A 168 -2.30 -6.96 24.28
CA LYS A 168 -2.23 -5.51 24.30
C LYS A 168 -0.79 -5.02 24.13
N LYS A 169 -0.64 -3.92 23.36
CA LYS A 169 0.44 -2.90 23.39
C LYS A 169 1.75 -3.06 22.56
N LYS A 170 1.83 -3.86 21.49
CA LYS A 170 2.99 -3.80 20.56
C LYS A 170 2.57 -3.56 19.10
N SER A 171 2.33 -2.29 18.75
CA SER A 171 1.92 -1.87 17.40
C SER A 171 2.47 -0.51 16.98
N VAL A 172 2.55 -0.29 15.67
CA VAL A 172 2.97 0.98 15.08
C VAL A 172 2.14 1.33 13.86
N PHE A 173 1.72 2.58 13.78
CA PHE A 173 0.98 3.15 12.67
C PHE A 173 1.92 3.82 11.68
N VAL A 174 1.91 3.29 10.45
CA VAL A 174 2.66 3.76 9.29
C VAL A 174 1.73 4.59 8.40
N ASP A 175 2.17 5.78 7.98
CA ASP A 175 1.30 6.73 7.27
C ASP A 175 1.18 6.39 5.78
N ILE A 176 2.25 5.89 5.16
CA ILE A 176 2.25 5.46 3.74
C ILE A 176 2.98 4.12 3.63
N VAL A 177 2.36 3.14 2.99
CA VAL A 177 2.99 1.89 2.56
C VAL A 177 3.14 1.93 1.05
N ALA A 178 4.38 1.97 0.57
CA ALA A 178 4.76 2.20 -0.81
C ALA A 178 5.72 1.10 -1.30
N ASP A 179 6.16 1.25 -2.55
CA ASP A 179 7.05 0.35 -3.28
C ASP A 179 6.53 -1.10 -3.29
N ASP A 180 5.23 -1.25 -3.55
CA ASP A 180 4.49 -2.52 -3.51
C ASP A 180 4.60 -3.24 -2.15
N GLY A 181 4.79 -2.47 -1.07
CA GLY A 181 4.90 -2.95 0.32
C GLY A 181 6.34 -2.94 0.86
N GLU A 182 7.33 -2.78 -0.02
CA GLU A 182 8.76 -2.83 0.33
C GLU A 182 9.26 -1.54 0.99
N GLU A 183 8.45 -0.49 1.09
CA GLU A 183 8.78 0.77 1.76
C GLU A 183 7.67 1.24 2.71
N TRP A 184 8.05 1.60 3.94
CA TRP A 184 7.18 2.19 4.96
C TRP A 184 7.63 3.61 5.27
N VAL A 185 6.70 4.56 5.15
CA VAL A 185 6.98 5.98 5.37
C VAL A 185 6.17 6.50 6.55
N LYS A 186 6.86 7.13 7.50
CA LYS A 186 6.28 7.90 8.60
C LYS A 186 6.40 9.38 8.29
N VAL A 187 5.29 10.11 8.42
CA VAL A 187 5.28 11.55 8.21
C VAL A 187 5.07 12.24 9.56
N SER A 188 5.97 13.17 9.92
CA SER A 188 5.82 13.99 11.12
C SER A 188 5.82 15.46 10.75
N THR A 189 4.81 16.21 11.22
CA THR A 189 4.70 17.67 11.02
C THR A 189 4.97 18.45 12.30
N ILE A 190 5.74 17.84 13.22
CA ILE A 190 6.23 18.47 14.45
C ILE A 190 7.12 19.66 14.12
N SER A 191 6.97 20.77 14.86
CA SER A 191 7.83 21.94 14.72
C SER A 191 9.11 21.77 15.54
N GLU A 192 10.15 22.50 15.16
CA GLU A 192 11.42 22.59 15.89
C GLU A 192 11.21 22.95 17.36
N THR A 193 10.48 24.03 17.64
CA THR A 193 10.16 24.47 19.00
C THR A 193 9.48 23.38 19.83
N ARG A 194 8.53 22.65 19.24
CA ARG A 194 7.82 21.58 19.95
C ARG A 194 8.73 20.40 20.24
N LEU A 195 9.59 20.06 19.28
CA LEU A 195 10.55 18.97 19.45
C LEU A 195 11.56 19.31 20.55
N LEU A 196 12.12 20.52 20.54
CA LEU A 196 13.04 21.00 21.58
C LEU A 196 12.38 21.02 22.96
N PHE A 197 11.12 21.46 23.06
CA PHE A 197 10.38 21.41 24.32
C PHE A 197 10.19 19.97 24.83
N GLU A 198 9.87 19.04 23.93
CA GLU A 198 9.76 17.62 24.28
C GLU A 198 11.10 17.04 24.75
N MET A 199 12.19 17.41 24.08
CA MET A 199 13.55 17.03 24.44
C MET A 199 13.91 17.55 25.83
N ALA A 200 13.69 18.84 26.11
CA ALA A 200 13.94 19.45 27.41
C ALA A 200 13.14 18.78 28.53
N LYS A 201 11.84 18.53 28.29
CA LYS A 201 10.97 17.82 29.25
C LYS A 201 11.49 16.43 29.62
N LYS A 202 12.15 15.75 28.67
CA LYS A 202 12.72 14.41 28.82
C LYS A 202 14.19 14.42 29.25
N GLY A 203 14.70 15.56 29.71
CA GLY A 203 16.07 15.68 30.24
C GLY A 203 17.16 15.64 29.16
N TRP A 204 16.82 15.85 27.89
CA TRP A 204 17.81 16.17 26.86
C TRP A 204 18.11 17.66 26.98
N GLU A 205 19.21 18.01 27.65
CA GLU A 205 19.52 19.38 28.08
C GLU A 205 19.51 20.41 26.93
N ALA A 206 18.58 21.37 27.00
CA ALA A 206 18.84 22.81 26.95
C ALA A 206 17.63 23.57 27.57
N ASP A 207 17.96 24.58 28.35
CA ASP A 207 17.14 25.29 29.35
C ASP A 207 15.96 26.13 28.78
N ASP A 208 15.00 26.40 29.66
CA ASP A 208 13.63 26.94 29.55
C ASP A 208 13.21 27.92 28.42
N SER A 209 11.95 27.75 27.95
CA SER A 209 10.91 28.81 27.81
C SER A 209 9.53 28.20 27.47
N GLU A 210 8.48 28.57 28.21
CA GLU A 210 7.10 28.11 28.00
C GLU A 210 6.39 28.84 26.85
N GLU A 211 6.02 28.10 25.79
CA GLU A 211 4.97 28.48 24.83
C GLU A 211 4.02 27.29 24.57
N GLU A 212 2.71 27.55 24.58
CA GLU A 212 1.69 26.54 24.27
C GLU A 212 1.80 26.08 22.80
N ALA A 213 2.25 24.84 22.60
CA ALA A 213 2.46 24.30 21.26
C ALA A 213 1.16 23.85 20.57
N PRO A 214 1.01 24.06 19.25
CA PRO A 214 -0.11 23.56 18.46
C PRO A 214 -0.14 22.02 18.42
N ARG A 215 -1.35 21.43 18.39
CA ARG A 215 -1.55 19.98 18.33
C ARG A 215 -0.91 19.35 17.09
N THR A 216 -0.04 18.38 17.28
CA THR A 216 0.47 17.47 16.24
C THR A 216 -0.32 16.18 16.24
N VAL A 217 -0.78 15.72 15.07
CA VAL A 217 -1.45 14.42 14.96
C VAL A 217 -0.42 13.30 14.97
N LEU A 218 -0.18 12.73 16.15
CA LEU A 218 0.62 11.52 16.30
C LEU A 218 -0.30 10.33 16.53
N ARG A 219 -0.57 9.57 15.45
CA ARG A 219 -1.55 8.47 15.41
C ARG A 219 -1.20 7.21 16.23
N ASN A 220 -0.08 7.26 16.97
CA ASN A 220 0.38 6.17 17.83
C ASN A 220 0.13 6.44 19.33
N HIS A 221 -0.50 7.57 19.67
CA HIS A 221 -0.96 7.84 21.02
C HIS A 221 -2.26 7.05 21.29
N GLU A 222 -2.17 5.93 22.00
CA GLU A 222 -3.33 5.36 22.68
C GLU A 222 -3.35 5.93 24.10
N ASP A 223 -4.29 6.85 24.38
CA ASP A 223 -4.69 7.21 25.73
C ASP A 223 -5.34 5.99 26.41
N GLY A 224 -4.48 5.11 26.92
CA GLY A 224 -4.86 3.89 27.63
C GLY A 224 -4.52 4.04 29.11
N MET A 225 -5.43 4.66 29.86
CA MET A 225 -5.45 4.60 31.33
C MET A 225 -5.48 3.13 31.79
N GLY A 226 -4.46 2.73 32.56
CA GLY A 226 -4.27 1.39 33.17
C GLY A 226 -3.31 0.49 32.38
N THR A 227 -2.28 -0.14 32.96
CA THR A 227 -1.90 -0.44 34.34
C THR A 227 -0.38 -0.63 34.37
N ASP A 228 0.21 -0.38 35.53
CA ASP A 228 1.58 -0.69 35.91
C ASP A 228 1.99 -2.10 35.46
N ASP A 229 3.19 -2.20 34.87
CA ASP A 229 4.13 -3.33 34.83
C ASP A 229 4.84 -3.47 33.44
N GLU A 230 6.11 -3.06 33.46
CA GLU A 230 7.27 -3.49 32.64
C GLU A 230 7.41 -2.97 31.19
N ASP A 231 7.76 -1.69 31.08
CA ASP A 231 9.02 -1.20 30.45
C ASP A 231 9.23 0.26 30.98
N ASP A 232 9.55 0.43 32.27
CA ASP A 232 9.81 1.74 32.92
C ASP A 232 10.97 2.52 32.25
N ASP A 233 11.79 1.86 31.43
CA ASP A 233 12.93 2.46 30.72
C ASP A 233 12.52 3.27 29.47
N ASP A 234 11.31 3.07 28.92
CA ASP A 234 10.88 3.79 27.72
C ASP A 234 10.23 5.14 28.05
N ASP A 235 9.76 5.42 29.27
CA ASP A 235 8.97 6.64 29.54
C ASP A 235 9.73 7.96 29.31
N ASP A 236 11.06 7.93 29.43
CA ASP A 236 11.95 9.06 29.18
C ASP A 236 12.36 9.23 27.70
N GLU A 237 11.98 8.31 26.79
CA GLU A 237 12.36 8.42 25.38
C GLU A 237 11.48 9.42 24.59
N ILE A 238 12.11 10.24 23.74
CA ILE A 238 11.41 11.12 22.78
C ILE A 238 10.48 10.31 21.87
N GLU A 239 9.28 10.82 21.58
CA GLU A 239 8.22 10.12 20.86
C GLU A 239 8.69 9.65 19.48
N LEU A 240 9.49 10.46 18.77
CA LEU A 240 10.07 10.07 17.48
C LEU A 240 11.02 8.86 17.60
N VAL A 241 11.74 8.71 18.72
CA VAL A 241 12.61 7.55 18.99
C VAL A 241 11.76 6.31 19.26
N LYS A 242 10.73 6.43 20.11
CA LYS A 242 9.75 5.36 20.35
C LYS A 242 9.13 4.87 19.04
N LEU A 243 8.76 5.80 18.15
CA LEU A 243 8.25 5.49 16.83
C LEU A 243 9.28 4.78 15.95
N ALA A 244 10.53 5.22 15.95
CA ALA A 244 11.61 4.59 15.19
C ALA A 244 11.87 3.15 15.66
N SER A 245 11.97 2.96 16.97
CA SER A 245 12.10 1.65 17.62
C SER A 245 10.91 0.73 17.27
N GLY A 246 9.68 1.22 17.42
CA GLY A 246 8.46 0.48 17.07
C GLY A 246 8.37 0.12 15.59
N MET A 247 8.73 1.03 14.68
CA MET A 247 8.79 0.74 13.24
C MET A 247 9.83 -0.32 12.92
N ARG A 248 11.02 -0.26 13.52
CA ARG A 248 12.04 -1.29 13.35
C ARG A 248 11.58 -2.65 13.87
N LYS A 249 11.00 -2.71 15.08
CA LYS A 249 10.45 -3.93 15.67
C LYS A 249 9.37 -4.55 14.77
N ALA A 250 8.42 -3.75 14.28
CA ALA A 250 7.37 -4.20 13.37
C ALA A 250 7.89 -4.65 11.99
N ALA A 251 8.85 -3.93 11.43
CA ALA A 251 9.48 -4.29 10.15
C ALA A 251 10.25 -5.61 10.27
N ASN A 252 10.93 -5.84 11.40
CA ASN A 252 11.69 -7.06 11.64
C ASN A 252 10.81 -8.32 11.69
N VAL A 253 9.52 -8.21 11.97
CA VAL A 253 8.57 -9.34 11.95
C VAL A 253 7.63 -9.35 10.73
N THR A 254 7.70 -8.32 9.88
CA THR A 254 6.91 -8.24 8.65
C THR A 254 7.78 -8.55 7.44
N ARG A 255 7.28 -9.37 6.53
CA ARG A 255 8.00 -9.75 5.32
C ARG A 255 7.19 -9.41 4.08
N VAL A 256 7.84 -8.78 3.13
CA VAL A 256 7.34 -8.56 1.79
C VAL A 256 8.34 -9.21 0.85
N ARG A 257 7.92 -10.28 0.17
CA ARG A 257 8.80 -11.11 -0.68
C ARG A 257 10.08 -11.54 0.05
N TYR A 258 9.94 -12.08 1.25
CA TYR A 258 11.04 -12.55 2.12
C TYR A 258 11.99 -11.45 2.62
N ARG A 259 11.74 -10.17 2.34
CA ARG A 259 12.55 -9.03 2.77
C ARG A 259 11.84 -8.20 3.82
N THR A 260 12.62 -7.53 4.67
CA THR A 260 12.12 -6.48 5.55
C THR A 260 11.83 -5.22 4.73
N PRO A 261 10.74 -4.48 5.04
CA PRO A 261 10.47 -3.21 4.39
C PRO A 261 11.53 -2.17 4.77
N ARG A 262 11.90 -1.32 3.81
CA ARG A 262 12.72 -0.14 4.03
C ARG A 262 11.93 0.89 4.82
N LEU A 263 12.58 1.53 5.78
CA LEU A 263 11.93 2.48 6.69
C LEU A 263 12.38 3.89 6.38
N ARG A 264 11.43 4.81 6.23
CA ARG A 264 11.71 6.22 5.99
C ARG A 264 10.89 7.13 6.91
N PHE A 265 11.53 8.13 7.49
CA PHE A 265 10.93 9.23 8.22
C PHE A 265 11.01 10.49 7.37
N VAL A 266 9.89 11.20 7.29
CA VAL A 266 9.80 12.46 6.57
C VAL A 266 9.29 13.52 7.53
N ILE A 267 10.13 14.52 7.81
CA ILE A 267 9.88 15.55 8.82
C ILE A 267 10.01 16.94 8.18
N PRO A 268 8.97 17.45 7.49
CA PRO A 268 9.10 18.62 6.62
C PRO A 268 9.33 19.95 7.33
N LYS A 269 9.12 20.02 8.65
CA LYS A 269 9.22 21.26 9.44
C LYS A 269 10.47 21.33 10.32
N ILE A 270 11.41 20.43 10.11
CA ILE A 270 12.70 20.38 10.79
C ILE A 270 13.77 20.50 9.71
N GLU A 271 14.74 21.40 9.91
CA GLU A 271 15.90 21.56 9.03
C GLU A 271 17.12 20.90 9.69
N GLU A 272 17.91 20.16 8.91
CA GLU A 272 19.16 19.57 9.43
C GLU A 272 20.23 20.65 9.60
N GLY A 273 20.99 20.58 10.71
CA GLY A 273 22.00 21.59 11.03
C GLY A 273 21.47 22.84 11.73
N SER A 274 20.16 22.94 12.01
CA SER A 274 19.60 24.08 12.75
C SER A 274 19.92 24.03 14.25
N SER A 275 19.87 22.83 14.85
CA SER A 275 20.16 22.58 16.26
C SER A 275 20.97 21.28 16.42
N PRO A 276 22.09 21.32 17.17
CA PRO A 276 22.91 20.13 17.40
C PRO A 276 22.16 19.04 18.19
N GLU A 277 21.23 19.43 19.06
CA GLU A 277 20.37 18.52 19.81
C GLU A 277 19.47 17.72 18.86
N ILE A 278 18.79 18.41 17.94
CA ILE A 278 17.91 17.78 16.95
C ILE A 278 18.73 16.88 16.03
N ASP A 279 19.89 17.32 15.56
CA ASP A 279 20.76 16.47 14.73
C ASP A 279 21.20 15.20 15.46
N GLY A 280 21.45 15.30 16.77
CA GLY A 280 21.69 14.15 17.65
C GLY A 280 20.52 13.16 17.65
N LEU A 281 19.28 13.66 17.79
CA LEU A 281 18.07 12.86 17.70
C LEU A 281 17.90 12.19 16.34
N LEU A 282 18.09 12.94 15.24
CA LEU A 282 17.99 12.40 13.87
C LEU A 282 19.04 11.30 13.65
N LYS A 283 20.24 11.43 14.22
CA LYS A 283 21.26 10.38 14.21
C LYS A 283 20.83 9.13 14.96
N VAL A 284 20.16 9.27 16.11
CA VAL A 284 19.59 8.12 16.84
C VAL A 284 18.54 7.41 15.99
N ILE A 285 17.61 8.14 15.36
CA ILE A 285 16.59 7.57 14.46
C ILE A 285 17.26 6.79 13.31
N ARG A 286 18.29 7.37 12.69
CA ARG A 286 19.10 6.69 11.65
C ARG A 286 19.83 5.45 12.18
N GLY A 287 20.21 5.43 13.45
CA GLY A 287 20.79 4.27 14.14
C GLY A 287 19.88 3.04 14.13
N TYR A 288 18.55 3.25 14.08
CA TYR A 288 17.58 2.17 13.83
C TYR A 288 17.53 1.76 12.35
N GLY A 289 18.43 2.20 11.48
CA GLY A 289 18.44 1.89 10.03
C GLY A 289 17.32 2.57 9.24
N ILE A 290 16.80 3.69 9.73
CA ILE A 290 15.71 4.46 9.12
C ILE A 290 16.30 5.61 8.30
N ASP A 291 15.88 5.74 7.05
CA ASP A 291 16.23 6.88 6.21
C ASP A 291 15.44 8.11 6.69
N VAL A 292 16.10 9.24 6.91
CA VAL A 292 15.45 10.47 7.41
C VAL A 292 15.57 11.56 6.35
N THR A 293 14.45 12.18 6.02
CA THR A 293 14.37 13.35 5.11
C THR A 293 13.72 14.53 5.83
N CYS A 294 14.42 15.66 5.85
CA CYS A 294 14.05 16.87 6.56
C CYS A 294 13.89 18.08 5.61
N GLY A 295 13.20 19.11 6.08
CA GLY A 295 13.16 20.43 5.47
C GLY A 295 12.52 20.54 4.09
N GLU A 296 12.87 21.61 3.37
CA GLU A 296 12.41 21.85 1.99
C GLU A 296 12.82 20.73 1.01
N ASN A 297 13.89 19.99 1.31
CA ASN A 297 14.33 18.83 0.53
C ASN A 297 13.25 17.76 0.39
N VAL A 298 12.28 17.70 1.30
CA VAL A 298 11.12 16.79 1.23
C VAL A 298 10.29 16.99 -0.04
N TYR A 299 10.20 18.23 -0.54
CA TYR A 299 9.35 18.58 -1.69
C TYR A 299 10.15 18.79 -3.00
N SER A 300 11.48 18.65 -2.95
CA SER A 300 12.39 18.87 -4.08
C SER A 300 12.02 18.09 -5.35
N SER A 301 11.41 16.91 -5.23
CA SER A 301 11.00 16.08 -6.37
C SER A 301 9.65 16.48 -7.00
N GLN A 302 8.96 17.50 -6.49
CA GLN A 302 7.62 17.89 -6.98
C GLN A 302 7.64 18.88 -8.15
N SER A 303 8.79 19.51 -8.45
CA SER A 303 8.82 20.67 -9.37
C SER A 303 8.66 20.34 -10.85
N GLU A 304 8.78 19.07 -11.27
CA GLU A 304 8.86 18.72 -12.69
C GLU A 304 7.77 17.75 -13.18
N THR A 305 6.94 17.19 -12.29
CA THR A 305 6.00 16.11 -12.63
C THR A 305 4.56 16.61 -12.70
N THR A 306 3.84 16.27 -13.77
CA THR A 306 2.40 16.58 -13.87
C THR A 306 1.59 15.78 -12.86
N GLN A 307 0.38 16.26 -12.51
CA GLN A 307 -0.50 15.52 -11.60
C GLN A 307 -0.82 14.10 -12.13
N ALA A 308 -1.00 13.94 -13.44
CA ALA A 308 -1.31 12.64 -14.05
C ALA A 308 -0.15 11.65 -13.85
N GLU A 309 1.08 12.04 -14.20
CA GLU A 309 2.28 11.20 -14.01
C GLU A 309 2.52 10.86 -12.54
N ALA A 310 2.26 11.81 -11.63
CA ALA A 310 2.37 11.59 -10.20
C ALA A 310 1.39 10.49 -9.71
N LEU A 311 0.15 10.50 -10.22
CA LEU A 311 -0.86 9.49 -9.89
C LEU A 311 -0.56 8.12 -10.53
N GLU A 312 -0.09 8.09 -11.78
CA GLU A 312 0.30 6.85 -12.46
C GLU A 312 1.46 6.16 -11.75
N ARG A 313 2.46 6.93 -11.30
CA ARG A 313 3.59 6.41 -10.53
C ARG A 313 3.16 5.77 -9.21
N LEU A 314 2.07 6.25 -8.60
CA LEU A 314 1.49 5.67 -7.38
C LEU A 314 0.78 4.34 -7.62
N LEU A 315 0.44 3.98 -8.87
CA LEU A 315 -0.19 2.70 -9.14
C LEU A 315 0.75 1.53 -8.77
N PRO A 316 0.19 0.40 -8.27
CA PRO A 316 0.96 -0.82 -8.03
C PRO A 316 1.74 -1.25 -9.27
N LYS A 317 2.96 -1.75 -9.07
CA LYS A 317 3.84 -2.26 -10.13
C LYS A 317 4.04 -3.77 -9.95
N PRO A 318 3.01 -4.59 -10.19
CA PRO A 318 3.03 -6.03 -9.87
C PRO A 318 4.17 -6.79 -10.57
N PHE A 319 4.68 -6.26 -11.68
CA PHE A 319 5.69 -6.89 -12.52
C PHE A 319 7.11 -6.35 -12.33
N LYS A 320 7.35 -5.46 -11.34
CA LYS A 320 8.65 -4.82 -11.08
C LYS A 320 9.82 -5.82 -10.95
N HIS A 321 9.57 -7.01 -10.40
CA HIS A 321 10.58 -8.05 -10.16
C HIS A 321 10.48 -9.24 -11.11
N PHE A 322 9.71 -9.12 -12.19
CA PHE A 322 9.59 -10.21 -13.16
C PHE A 322 10.90 -10.38 -13.90
N THR A 323 11.34 -11.63 -14.02
CA THR A 323 12.48 -12.02 -14.84
C THR A 323 12.11 -11.98 -16.33
N SER A 324 13.13 -11.92 -17.20
CA SER A 324 12.95 -11.98 -18.66
C SER A 324 12.32 -13.29 -19.13
N THR A 325 12.56 -14.36 -18.37
CA THR A 325 11.97 -15.70 -18.57
C THR A 325 11.08 -16.02 -17.39
N LEU A 326 9.86 -16.50 -17.64
CA LEU A 326 8.90 -16.89 -16.60
C LEU A 326 8.67 -18.40 -16.62
N ASN A 327 8.67 -19.01 -15.43
CA ASN A 327 8.28 -20.40 -15.25
C ASN A 327 6.77 -20.48 -14.95
N MET A 328 6.01 -21.09 -15.86
CA MET A 328 4.56 -21.22 -15.74
C MET A 328 4.18 -22.48 -14.98
N ASP A 329 3.43 -22.30 -13.89
CA ASP A 329 2.75 -23.41 -13.22
C ASP A 329 1.58 -23.94 -14.06
N CYS A 330 1.23 -25.21 -13.84
CA CYS A 330 0.10 -25.89 -14.49
C CYS A 330 -1.21 -25.11 -14.36
N THR A 331 -1.44 -24.41 -13.23
CA THR A 331 -2.65 -23.62 -13.04
C THR A 331 -2.78 -22.45 -14.03
N LEU A 332 -1.68 -21.81 -14.40
CA LEU A 332 -1.68 -20.72 -15.39
C LEU A 332 -1.59 -21.22 -16.82
N LEU A 333 -0.98 -22.38 -17.06
CA LEU A 333 -1.10 -23.07 -18.33
C LEU A 333 -2.57 -23.40 -18.65
N LEU A 334 -3.32 -23.90 -17.67
CA LEU A 334 -4.76 -24.15 -17.81
C LEU A 334 -5.57 -22.86 -18.02
N ALA A 335 -5.24 -21.79 -17.30
CA ALA A 335 -5.88 -20.49 -17.50
C ALA A 335 -5.64 -19.94 -18.91
N ALA A 336 -4.42 -20.12 -19.44
CA ALA A 336 -4.05 -19.69 -20.77
C ALA A 336 -4.78 -20.44 -21.89
N VAL A 337 -5.32 -21.64 -21.66
CA VAL A 337 -6.03 -22.41 -22.71
C VAL A 337 -7.54 -22.49 -22.50
N SER A 338 -8.05 -22.07 -21.35
CA SER A 338 -9.47 -22.21 -20.96
C SER A 338 -10.41 -21.42 -21.87
N ASP A 339 -11.54 -22.02 -22.26
CA ASP A 339 -12.60 -21.30 -22.99
C ASP A 339 -13.10 -20.09 -22.18
N LEU A 340 -13.16 -20.23 -20.84
CA LEU A 340 -13.55 -19.15 -19.92
C LEU A 340 -12.67 -17.92 -20.01
N SER A 341 -11.44 -18.06 -20.51
CA SER A 341 -10.49 -16.96 -20.60
C SER A 341 -10.43 -16.34 -22.00
N HIS A 342 -10.97 -17.03 -23.01
CA HIS A 342 -10.85 -16.62 -24.41
C HIS A 342 -12.13 -16.11 -25.05
N TYR A 343 -13.30 -16.48 -24.50
CA TYR A 343 -14.59 -16.06 -25.05
C TYR A 343 -15.25 -14.99 -24.19
N LYS A 344 -15.81 -13.97 -24.84
CA LYS A 344 -16.55 -12.88 -24.20
C LYS A 344 -17.94 -13.34 -23.79
N ASP A 345 -18.63 -14.05 -24.69
CA ASP A 345 -20.05 -14.38 -24.54
C ASP A 345 -20.26 -15.83 -24.08
N ILE A 346 -19.86 -16.12 -22.84
CA ILE A 346 -20.15 -17.42 -22.21
C ILE A 346 -21.38 -17.27 -21.31
N SER A 347 -22.44 -18.02 -21.62
CA SER A 347 -23.65 -18.04 -20.81
C SER A 347 -23.47 -18.90 -19.56
N THR A 348 -24.00 -18.42 -18.44
CA THR A 348 -24.14 -19.26 -17.25
C THR A 348 -25.14 -20.38 -17.53
N SER A 349 -24.93 -21.53 -16.89
CA SER A 349 -25.81 -22.69 -17.04
C SER A 349 -26.09 -23.30 -15.68
N PRO A 350 -27.34 -23.73 -15.37
CA PRO A 350 -27.64 -24.44 -14.14
C PRO A 350 -26.93 -25.81 -14.04
N ILE A 351 -26.44 -26.33 -15.18
CA ILE A 351 -25.66 -27.58 -15.24
C ILE A 351 -24.21 -27.34 -14.80
N HIS A 352 -23.69 -26.12 -14.96
CA HIS A 352 -22.35 -25.78 -14.51
C HIS A 352 -22.28 -25.75 -12.99
N HIS A 353 -21.13 -26.15 -12.45
CA HIS A 353 -20.86 -25.97 -11.04
C HIS A 353 -20.93 -24.49 -10.65
N LYS A 354 -21.46 -24.15 -9.47
CA LYS A 354 -21.63 -22.76 -9.01
C LYS A 354 -20.35 -21.92 -9.11
N ALA A 355 -19.19 -22.54 -8.89
CA ALA A 355 -17.89 -21.87 -9.02
C ALA A 355 -17.58 -21.44 -10.47
N ILE A 356 -18.00 -22.22 -11.47
CA ILE A 356 -17.83 -21.90 -12.89
C ILE A 356 -18.74 -20.74 -13.27
N ASN A 357 -20.02 -20.76 -12.86
CA ASN A 357 -20.94 -19.64 -13.11
C ASN A 357 -20.43 -18.33 -12.49
N ARG A 358 -19.87 -18.39 -11.28
CA ARG A 358 -19.24 -17.21 -10.66
C ARG A 358 -18.00 -16.75 -11.46
N GLN A 359 -17.20 -17.67 -11.98
CA GLN A 359 -16.06 -17.33 -12.84
C GLN A 359 -16.51 -16.66 -14.15
N ILE A 360 -17.60 -17.12 -14.75
CA ILE A 360 -18.21 -16.52 -15.95
C ILE A 360 -18.64 -15.08 -15.65
N GLU A 361 -19.39 -14.86 -14.56
CA GLU A 361 -19.83 -13.52 -14.15
C GLU A 361 -18.66 -12.55 -13.92
N VAL A 362 -17.59 -13.03 -13.27
CA VAL A 362 -16.38 -12.23 -13.07
C VAL A 362 -15.71 -11.92 -14.40
N GLU A 363 -15.61 -12.90 -15.31
CA GLU A 363 -14.95 -12.72 -16.61
C GLU A 363 -15.64 -11.66 -17.48
N HIS A 364 -16.97 -11.66 -17.52
CA HIS A 364 -17.77 -10.66 -18.24
C HIS A 364 -17.42 -9.22 -17.85
N SER A 365 -17.18 -9.00 -16.55
CA SER A 365 -16.82 -7.69 -16.04
C SER A 365 -15.32 -7.40 -16.13
N ARG A 366 -14.47 -8.43 -16.01
CA ARG A 366 -13.03 -8.31 -15.75
C ARG A 366 -12.26 -9.50 -16.34
N PRO A 367 -12.03 -9.50 -17.66
CA PRO A 367 -11.44 -10.63 -18.37
C PRO A 367 -9.99 -10.88 -17.98
N LEU A 368 -9.65 -12.12 -17.64
CA LEU A 368 -8.38 -12.50 -17.02
C LEU A 368 -7.16 -12.31 -17.92
N LEU A 369 -7.26 -12.71 -19.20
CA LEU A 369 -6.13 -12.62 -20.12
C LEU A 369 -5.68 -11.18 -20.38
N PRO A 370 -6.53 -10.28 -20.92
CA PRO A 370 -6.10 -8.93 -21.25
C PRO A 370 -5.79 -8.06 -20.03
N THR A 371 -6.41 -8.33 -18.88
CA THR A 371 -6.24 -7.46 -17.70
C THR A 371 -5.18 -7.92 -16.71
N GLU A 372 -4.76 -9.20 -16.72
CA GLU A 372 -3.81 -9.72 -15.73
C GLU A 372 -2.74 -10.62 -16.35
N LEU A 373 -3.10 -11.67 -17.10
CA LEU A 373 -2.11 -12.64 -17.57
C LEU A 373 -1.24 -12.15 -18.73
N TRP A 374 -1.80 -11.51 -19.75
CA TRP A 374 -0.99 -10.96 -20.84
C TRP A 374 -0.07 -9.83 -20.37
N PRO A 375 -0.52 -8.85 -19.56
CA PRO A 375 0.39 -7.87 -18.97
C PRO A 375 1.57 -8.52 -18.21
N ALA A 376 1.34 -9.67 -17.57
CA ALA A 376 2.37 -10.43 -16.86
C ALA A 376 3.33 -11.16 -17.82
N MET A 377 2.85 -11.69 -18.94
CA MET A 377 3.60 -12.60 -19.83
C MET A 377 4.20 -11.94 -21.08
N VAL A 378 3.62 -10.84 -21.56
CA VAL A 378 4.06 -10.17 -22.81
C VAL A 378 5.49 -9.67 -22.69
N GLY A 379 6.26 -9.82 -23.78
CA GLY A 379 7.66 -9.42 -23.85
C GLY A 379 8.63 -10.35 -23.12
N ARG A 380 8.16 -11.49 -22.58
CA ARG A 380 8.95 -12.44 -21.79
C ARG A 380 8.94 -13.83 -22.42
N ASP A 381 10.02 -14.57 -22.21
CA ASP A 381 10.10 -15.96 -22.61
C ASP A 381 9.33 -16.82 -21.61
N LEU A 382 8.59 -17.81 -22.10
CA LEU A 382 7.75 -18.66 -21.28
C LEU A 382 8.30 -20.08 -21.27
N VAL A 383 8.57 -20.60 -20.08
CA VAL A 383 8.97 -21.99 -19.85
C VAL A 383 8.00 -22.67 -18.90
N CYS A 384 7.92 -23.99 -18.94
CA CYS A 384 7.25 -24.78 -17.91
C CYS A 384 7.94 -26.14 -17.74
N THR A 385 7.83 -26.74 -16.56
CA THR A 385 8.42 -28.07 -16.32
C THR A 385 7.69 -29.15 -17.13
N GLU A 386 8.40 -30.22 -17.48
CA GLU A 386 7.81 -31.38 -18.15
C GLU A 386 6.61 -31.94 -17.38
N GLU A 387 6.70 -32.01 -16.04
CA GLU A 387 5.61 -32.46 -15.18
C GLU A 387 4.39 -31.53 -15.23
N ALA A 388 4.59 -30.21 -15.27
CA ALA A 388 3.50 -29.24 -15.39
C ALA A 388 2.82 -29.33 -16.77
N ALA A 389 3.60 -29.45 -17.84
CA ALA A 389 3.09 -29.63 -19.19
C ALA A 389 2.30 -30.95 -19.32
N GLN A 390 2.84 -32.05 -18.80
CA GLN A 390 2.19 -33.35 -18.79
C GLN A 390 0.87 -33.28 -18.00
N ARG A 391 0.87 -32.66 -16.82
CA ARG A 391 -0.34 -32.56 -16.00
C ARG A 391 -1.42 -31.71 -16.66
N MET A 392 -1.05 -30.59 -17.28
CA MET A 392 -1.99 -29.81 -18.09
C MET A 392 -2.58 -30.69 -19.19
N GLN A 393 -1.73 -31.42 -19.94
CA GLN A 393 -2.16 -32.26 -21.04
C GLN A 393 -3.14 -33.35 -20.60
N GLU A 394 -2.88 -34.02 -19.48
CA GLU A 394 -3.80 -34.98 -18.88
C GLU A 394 -5.16 -34.33 -18.57
N ILE A 395 -5.17 -33.19 -17.89
CA ILE A 395 -6.40 -32.50 -17.49
C ILE A 395 -7.20 -32.09 -18.74
N VAL A 396 -6.57 -31.40 -19.69
CA VAL A 396 -7.23 -30.89 -20.90
C VAL A 396 -7.75 -32.05 -21.76
N ASN A 397 -7.02 -33.16 -21.87
CA ASN A 397 -7.48 -34.31 -22.65
C ASN A 397 -8.70 -35.01 -22.01
N ILE A 398 -8.79 -35.05 -20.68
CA ILE A 398 -9.87 -35.71 -19.95
C ILE A 398 -11.14 -34.85 -19.93
N ILE A 399 -11.02 -33.57 -19.56
CA ILE A 399 -12.18 -32.71 -19.30
C ILE A 399 -12.33 -31.53 -20.27
N GLY A 400 -11.31 -31.21 -21.06
CA GLY A 400 -11.32 -30.02 -21.91
C GLY A 400 -12.20 -30.16 -23.16
N THR A 401 -12.68 -29.02 -23.67
CA THR A 401 -13.36 -28.92 -24.96
C THR A 401 -12.38 -29.09 -26.13
N GLU A 402 -12.88 -29.26 -27.35
CA GLU A 402 -12.01 -29.36 -28.53
C GLU A 402 -11.23 -28.07 -28.80
N THR A 403 -11.80 -26.90 -28.50
CA THR A 403 -11.13 -25.61 -28.58
C THR A 403 -10.04 -25.47 -27.53
N GLU A 404 -10.27 -25.91 -26.29
CA GLU A 404 -9.25 -25.96 -25.23
C GLU A 404 -8.08 -26.90 -25.57
N LYS A 405 -8.38 -28.10 -26.11
CA LYS A 405 -7.35 -29.03 -26.61
C LYS A 405 -6.54 -28.42 -27.75
N GLN A 406 -7.20 -27.72 -28.66
CA GLN A 406 -6.51 -27.07 -29.78
C GLN A 406 -5.62 -25.92 -29.31
N ARG A 407 -6.09 -25.06 -28.39
CA ARG A 407 -5.25 -24.01 -27.79
C ARG A 407 -4.06 -24.59 -27.03
N MET A 408 -4.23 -25.70 -26.32
CA MET A 408 -3.11 -26.42 -25.70
C MET A 408 -2.06 -26.87 -26.72
N ARG A 409 -2.47 -27.45 -27.87
CA ARG A 409 -1.52 -27.86 -28.92
C ARG A 409 -0.74 -26.67 -29.48
N ILE A 410 -1.40 -25.55 -29.72
CA ILE A 410 -0.75 -24.32 -30.21
C ILE A 410 0.18 -23.74 -29.14
N LEU A 411 -0.29 -23.62 -27.89
CA LEU A 411 0.48 -23.07 -26.76
C LEU A 411 1.79 -23.83 -26.55
N MET A 412 1.76 -25.15 -26.69
CA MET A 412 2.93 -26.03 -26.49
C MET A 412 3.72 -26.30 -27.77
N GLY A 413 3.29 -25.80 -28.93
CA GLY A 413 3.91 -26.10 -30.22
C GLY A 413 3.91 -27.60 -30.54
N HIS A 414 2.84 -28.32 -30.21
CA HIS A 414 2.73 -29.76 -30.45
C HIS A 414 2.17 -30.07 -31.84
N ASP A 415 2.39 -31.31 -32.29
CA ASP A 415 1.84 -31.87 -33.53
C ASP A 415 2.18 -31.00 -34.76
N SER A 416 1.17 -30.61 -35.54
CA SER A 416 1.30 -29.77 -36.73
C SER A 416 1.82 -28.34 -36.44
N PHE A 417 1.96 -27.97 -35.17
CA PHE A 417 2.42 -26.65 -34.74
C PHE A 417 3.90 -26.62 -34.35
N ALA A 418 4.60 -27.76 -34.37
CA ALA A 418 6.02 -27.84 -33.97
C ALA A 418 6.95 -27.07 -34.91
N GLU A 419 6.60 -26.98 -36.19
CA GLU A 419 7.40 -26.28 -37.22
C GLU A 419 6.81 -24.90 -37.57
N CYS A 420 5.76 -24.45 -36.87
CA CYS A 420 5.17 -23.14 -37.12
C CYS A 420 6.08 -22.02 -36.62
N THR A 421 6.11 -20.91 -37.36
CA THR A 421 6.73 -19.67 -36.87
C THR A 421 5.92 -19.12 -35.69
N PRO A 422 6.54 -18.31 -34.80
CA PRO A 422 5.82 -17.63 -33.72
C PRO A 422 4.61 -16.84 -34.23
N GLU A 423 4.72 -16.21 -35.39
CA GLU A 423 3.63 -15.49 -36.07
C GLU A 423 2.49 -16.45 -36.42
N GLY A 424 2.80 -17.60 -37.03
CA GLY A 424 1.81 -18.62 -37.39
C GLY A 424 1.11 -19.21 -36.18
N LEU A 425 1.83 -19.40 -35.06
CA LEU A 425 1.25 -19.82 -33.79
C LEU A 425 0.26 -18.77 -33.27
N ARG A 426 0.64 -17.49 -33.25
CA ARG A 426 -0.25 -16.40 -32.82
C ARG A 426 -1.48 -16.29 -33.71
N GLU A 427 -1.35 -16.40 -35.03
CA GLU A 427 -2.48 -16.41 -35.95
C GLU A 427 -3.43 -17.59 -35.71
N ALA A 428 -2.88 -18.79 -35.46
CA ALA A 428 -3.67 -19.96 -35.11
C ALA A 428 -4.39 -19.75 -33.76
N TYR A 429 -3.71 -19.13 -32.80
CA TYR A 429 -4.26 -18.81 -31.49
C TYR A 429 -5.41 -17.80 -31.58
N GLN A 430 -5.24 -16.76 -32.40
CA GLN A 430 -6.23 -15.70 -32.60
C GLN A 430 -7.56 -16.23 -33.14
N LYS A 431 -7.53 -17.27 -33.98
CA LYS A 431 -8.74 -17.94 -34.49
C LYS A 431 -9.58 -18.60 -33.39
N LEU A 432 -9.02 -18.80 -32.20
CA LEU A 432 -9.64 -19.47 -31.06
C LEU A 432 -9.89 -18.51 -29.88
N SER A 433 -9.85 -17.19 -30.09
CA SER A 433 -10.13 -16.18 -29.05
C SER A 433 -10.90 -14.98 -29.58
N ASP A 434 -11.82 -14.46 -28.76
CA ASP A 434 -12.56 -13.20 -29.01
C ASP A 434 -11.75 -11.95 -28.64
N TYR A 435 -10.61 -12.14 -27.97
CA TYR A 435 -9.68 -11.09 -27.58
C TYR A 435 -8.53 -11.03 -28.58
N GLU A 436 -8.02 -9.83 -28.81
CA GLU A 436 -6.84 -9.62 -29.64
C GLU A 436 -5.60 -10.18 -28.93
N ILE A 437 -4.89 -11.09 -29.60
CA ILE A 437 -3.68 -11.71 -29.08
C ILE A 437 -2.53 -10.70 -29.20
N PRO A 438 -1.81 -10.38 -28.10
CA PRO A 438 -0.70 -9.44 -28.15
C PRO A 438 0.42 -9.91 -29.09
N ALA A 439 0.95 -9.00 -29.90
CA ALA A 439 2.03 -9.30 -30.85
C ALA A 439 3.30 -9.82 -30.16
N ASP A 440 3.61 -9.27 -28.99
CA ASP A 440 4.80 -9.61 -28.19
C ASP A 440 4.58 -10.77 -27.22
N TRP A 441 3.47 -11.50 -27.33
CA TRP A 441 3.27 -12.74 -26.57
C TRP A 441 4.08 -13.88 -27.19
N ARG A 442 5.12 -14.34 -26.49
CA ARG A 442 6.07 -15.33 -26.99
C ARG A 442 5.56 -16.75 -26.72
N ILE A 443 5.07 -17.39 -27.78
CA ILE A 443 4.68 -18.80 -27.82
C ILE A 443 5.48 -19.51 -28.93
N PRO A 444 5.80 -20.81 -28.79
CA PRO A 444 5.28 -21.75 -27.79
C PRO A 444 5.95 -21.63 -26.41
N VAL A 445 5.28 -22.14 -25.38
CA VAL A 445 5.86 -22.33 -24.05
C VAL A 445 6.85 -23.50 -24.09
N VAL A 446 8.10 -23.25 -23.70
CA VAL A 446 9.19 -24.24 -23.82
C VAL A 446 9.19 -25.16 -22.59
N LYS A 447 9.18 -26.48 -22.84
CA LYS A 447 9.30 -27.49 -21.79
C LYS A 447 10.75 -27.59 -21.31
N VAL A 448 10.94 -27.63 -20.00
CA VAL A 448 12.26 -27.79 -19.37
C VAL A 448 12.28 -28.97 -18.41
N ASN A 449 13.41 -29.67 -18.38
CA ASN A 449 13.63 -30.74 -17.41
C ASN A 449 14.10 -30.14 -16.07
N ALA A 450 13.25 -30.23 -15.05
CA ALA A 450 13.49 -29.63 -13.75
C ALA A 450 14.63 -30.33 -12.98
N LYS A 451 14.72 -31.67 -13.08
CA LYS A 451 15.59 -32.52 -12.26
C LYS A 451 17.08 -32.16 -12.32
N PRO A 452 17.74 -32.03 -13.49
CA PRO A 452 19.17 -31.70 -13.54
C PRO A 452 19.46 -30.29 -13.00
N THR A 453 18.55 -29.34 -13.24
CA THR A 453 18.68 -27.96 -12.75
C THR A 453 18.59 -27.91 -11.23
N ILE A 454 17.61 -28.61 -10.65
CA ILE A 454 17.44 -28.71 -9.20
C ILE A 454 18.65 -29.42 -8.57
N ALA A 455 19.08 -30.57 -9.12
CA ALA A 455 20.24 -31.30 -8.61
C ALA A 455 21.51 -30.44 -8.64
N SER A 456 21.79 -29.79 -9.76
CA SER A 456 22.95 -28.90 -9.89
C SER A 456 22.89 -27.72 -8.91
N ALA A 457 21.72 -27.15 -8.66
CA ALA A 457 21.56 -26.06 -7.69
C ALA A 457 21.80 -26.53 -6.24
N LYS A 458 21.47 -27.78 -5.91
CA LYS A 458 21.81 -28.39 -4.62
C LYS A 458 23.33 -28.59 -4.50
N ASP A 459 23.95 -29.19 -5.51
CA ASP A 459 25.39 -29.49 -5.52
C ASP A 459 26.25 -28.21 -5.45
N LEU A 460 25.79 -27.13 -6.09
CA LEU A 460 26.45 -25.82 -6.10
C LEU A 460 26.02 -24.91 -4.93
N ALA A 461 25.22 -25.42 -3.98
CA ALA A 461 24.70 -24.66 -2.84
C ALA A 461 24.00 -23.32 -3.23
N ARG A 462 23.34 -23.29 -4.39
CA ARG A 462 22.56 -22.12 -4.85
C ARG A 462 21.19 -22.04 -4.17
N LEU A 463 20.69 -23.17 -3.67
CA LEU A 463 19.48 -23.23 -2.85
C LEU A 463 19.86 -23.12 -1.38
N PRO A 464 19.19 -22.26 -0.59
CA PRO A 464 19.46 -22.16 0.84
C PRO A 464 18.97 -23.43 1.56
N PRO A 465 19.64 -23.90 2.64
CA PRO A 465 19.36 -25.21 3.27
C PRO A 465 17.89 -25.48 3.64
N VAL A 466 17.08 -24.43 3.86
CA VAL A 466 15.64 -24.55 4.10
C VAL A 466 14.86 -25.22 2.96
N TYR A 467 15.42 -25.27 1.73
CA TYR A 467 14.78 -25.92 0.59
C TYR A 467 14.44 -27.38 0.88
N GLU A 468 15.23 -28.10 1.68
CA GLU A 468 15.00 -29.51 2.03
C GLU A 468 13.68 -29.70 2.79
N LYS A 469 13.33 -28.73 3.66
CA LYS A 469 12.07 -28.73 4.40
C LYS A 469 10.88 -28.38 3.50
N VAL A 470 11.10 -27.52 2.52
CA VAL A 470 10.09 -27.20 1.51
C VAL A 470 9.84 -28.42 0.62
N GLU A 471 10.90 -29.08 0.15
CA GLU A 471 10.86 -30.27 -0.70
C GLU A 471 10.01 -31.40 -0.10
N GLN A 472 10.08 -31.63 1.21
CA GLN A 472 9.35 -32.70 1.91
C GLN A 472 7.81 -32.56 1.90
N VAL A 473 7.28 -31.36 1.66
CA VAL A 473 5.83 -31.10 1.71
C VAL A 473 5.18 -30.89 0.35
N LEU A 474 5.98 -30.79 -0.71
CA LEU A 474 5.49 -30.55 -2.06
C LEU A 474 5.14 -31.88 -2.73
N SER A 475 4.03 -31.91 -3.46
CA SER A 475 3.75 -32.99 -4.41
C SER A 475 4.72 -32.91 -5.59
N ASP A 476 4.90 -34.02 -6.33
CA ASP A 476 5.85 -34.11 -7.46
C ASP A 476 5.74 -32.96 -8.47
N ILE A 477 4.52 -32.55 -8.81
CA ILE A 477 4.31 -31.40 -9.71
C ILE A 477 4.75 -30.08 -9.08
N ASN A 478 4.34 -29.81 -7.84
CA ASN A 478 4.69 -28.57 -7.16
C ASN A 478 6.19 -28.51 -6.86
N HIS A 479 6.79 -29.66 -6.54
CA HIS A 479 8.23 -29.84 -6.40
C HIS A 479 8.93 -29.41 -7.68
N SER A 480 8.55 -30.00 -8.82
CA SER A 480 9.16 -29.68 -10.11
C SER A 480 9.07 -28.17 -10.41
N VAL A 481 7.88 -27.58 -10.28
CA VAL A 481 7.61 -26.20 -10.69
C VAL A 481 8.31 -25.20 -9.76
N PHE A 482 8.06 -25.28 -8.46
CA PHE A 482 8.53 -24.26 -7.53
C PHE A 482 10.02 -24.39 -7.21
N LEU A 483 10.57 -25.61 -7.12
CA LEU A 483 12.01 -25.77 -6.94
C LEU A 483 12.80 -25.49 -8.23
N TYR A 484 12.26 -25.79 -9.42
CA TYR A 484 12.90 -25.36 -10.66
C TYR A 484 13.02 -23.83 -10.71
N GLY A 485 11.92 -23.12 -10.44
CA GLY A 485 11.92 -21.65 -10.39
C GLY A 485 12.95 -21.10 -9.41
N TRP A 486 13.03 -21.69 -8.21
CA TRP A 486 14.03 -21.33 -7.21
C TRP A 486 15.46 -21.59 -7.68
N ALA A 487 15.72 -22.79 -8.20
CA ALA A 487 17.03 -23.26 -8.62
C ALA A 487 17.58 -22.50 -9.84
N ALA A 488 16.69 -22.17 -10.79
CA ALA A 488 17.04 -21.43 -11.99
C ALA A 488 17.06 -19.90 -11.79
N GLY A 489 16.59 -19.41 -10.64
CA GLY A 489 16.50 -17.97 -10.37
C GLY A 489 15.48 -17.26 -11.27
N VAL A 490 14.42 -17.94 -11.68
CA VAL A 490 13.36 -17.40 -12.54
C VAL A 490 12.05 -17.22 -11.77
N MET A 491 11.31 -16.15 -12.07
CA MET A 491 10.00 -15.90 -11.49
C MET A 491 9.04 -17.03 -11.89
N THR A 492 8.47 -17.70 -10.88
CA THR A 492 7.39 -18.66 -11.09
C THR A 492 6.05 -17.95 -11.02
N ILE A 493 5.21 -18.13 -12.02
CA ILE A 493 3.86 -17.59 -12.05
C ILE A 493 2.84 -18.71 -11.78
N SER A 494 1.94 -18.52 -10.81
CA SER A 494 0.97 -19.55 -10.41
C SER A 494 -0.33 -18.93 -9.87
N SER A 495 -1.44 -19.66 -9.93
CA SER A 495 -2.67 -19.32 -9.18
C SER A 495 -2.82 -20.14 -7.90
N ASN A 496 -1.85 -20.99 -7.54
CA ASN A 496 -1.93 -21.89 -6.40
C ASN A 496 -1.47 -21.21 -5.09
N ARG A 497 -2.28 -20.28 -4.59
CA ARG A 497 -1.98 -19.52 -3.36
C ARG A 497 -1.70 -20.40 -2.14
N THR A 498 -2.31 -21.58 -2.04
CA THR A 498 -2.13 -22.48 -0.89
C THR A 498 -0.69 -22.98 -0.81
N VAL A 499 -0.14 -23.46 -1.92
CA VAL A 499 1.25 -23.95 -1.96
C VAL A 499 2.23 -22.82 -1.74
N VAL A 500 2.00 -21.66 -2.35
CA VAL A 500 2.87 -20.48 -2.16
C VAL A 500 2.92 -20.06 -0.69
N LYS A 501 1.77 -19.96 -0.01
CA LYS A 501 1.72 -19.66 1.43
C LYS A 501 2.39 -20.73 2.29
N GLN A 502 2.29 -22.00 1.89
CA GLN A 502 2.96 -23.09 2.59
C GLN A 502 4.47 -22.97 2.47
N ILE A 503 4.99 -22.68 1.28
CA ILE A 503 6.41 -22.41 1.04
C ILE A 503 6.86 -21.20 1.88
N GLU A 504 6.15 -20.07 1.78
CA GLU A 504 6.44 -18.86 2.56
C GLU A 504 6.50 -19.16 4.06
N SER A 505 5.49 -19.86 4.59
CA SER A 505 5.43 -20.22 6.01
C SER A 505 6.60 -21.11 6.44
N ILE A 506 7.04 -22.05 5.59
CA ILE A 506 8.18 -22.92 5.90
C ILE A 506 9.48 -22.12 5.87
N VAL A 507 9.69 -21.27 4.88
CA VAL A 507 10.88 -20.41 4.80
C VAL A 507 10.95 -19.51 6.04
N GLU A 508 9.86 -18.82 6.38
CA GLU A 508 9.85 -17.90 7.51
C GLU A 508 10.02 -18.60 8.87
N ARG A 509 9.39 -19.76 9.09
CA ARG A 509 9.55 -20.53 10.35
C ARG A 509 10.98 -21.01 10.56
N ASN A 510 11.73 -21.21 9.48
CA ASN A 510 13.09 -21.76 9.52
C ASN A 510 14.18 -20.70 9.27
N ARG A 511 13.80 -19.42 9.23
CA ARG A 511 14.73 -18.30 9.02
C ARG A 511 15.74 -18.13 10.15
N GLY A 512 15.32 -18.34 11.39
CA GLY A 512 16.15 -18.05 12.56
C GLY A 512 16.62 -16.58 12.55
N ALA A 513 17.93 -16.37 12.73
CA ALA A 513 18.55 -15.05 12.70
C ALA A 513 18.99 -14.59 11.29
N ASP A 514 18.80 -15.41 10.25
CA ASP A 514 19.23 -15.07 8.90
C ASP A 514 18.25 -14.09 8.21
N GLY A 515 18.52 -12.80 8.38
CA GLY A 515 17.78 -11.73 7.70
C GLY A 515 17.93 -11.74 6.17
N SER A 516 18.93 -12.44 5.62
CA SER A 516 19.21 -12.51 4.19
C SER A 516 18.55 -13.69 3.47
N LEU A 517 17.95 -14.62 4.22
CA LEU A 517 17.28 -15.78 3.63
C LEU A 517 16.13 -15.35 2.71
N GLU A 518 16.20 -15.72 1.44
CA GLU A 518 15.13 -15.49 0.47
C GLU A 518 14.55 -16.82 0.02
N GLY A 519 13.21 -16.87 -0.06
CA GLY A 519 12.50 -17.97 -0.69
C GLY A 519 12.44 -17.84 -2.22
N PRO A 520 11.74 -18.76 -2.90
CA PRO A 520 11.56 -18.69 -4.34
C PRO A 520 10.78 -17.43 -4.75
N SER A 521 11.19 -16.81 -5.85
CA SER A 521 10.45 -15.70 -6.47
C SER A 521 9.18 -16.24 -7.14
N ILE A 522 8.03 -15.94 -6.54
CA ILE A 522 6.72 -16.40 -7.01
C ILE A 522 5.77 -15.22 -7.13
N TRP A 523 5.11 -15.09 -8.28
CA TRP A 523 3.97 -14.21 -8.45
C TRP A 523 2.69 -15.03 -8.46
N VAL A 524 1.72 -14.59 -7.65
CA VAL A 524 0.42 -15.26 -7.51
C VAL A 524 -0.63 -14.48 -8.29
N CYS A 525 -1.16 -15.11 -9.33
CA CYS A 525 -2.40 -14.66 -9.97
C CYS A 525 -3.56 -14.92 -9.01
N ASP A 526 -4.32 -13.88 -8.67
CA ASP A 526 -5.40 -13.98 -7.67
C ASP A 526 -6.58 -14.82 -8.16
N THR A 527 -6.62 -15.12 -9.46
CA THR A 527 -7.68 -15.93 -10.07
C THR A 527 -7.15 -17.27 -10.54
N ALA A 528 -7.67 -18.32 -9.91
CA ALA A 528 -7.59 -19.67 -10.44
C ALA A 528 -8.68 -19.85 -11.51
N ARG A 529 -8.34 -20.57 -12.59
CA ARG A 529 -9.24 -20.78 -13.72
C ARG A 529 -9.64 -22.23 -13.84
N SER A 530 -10.94 -22.47 -14.04
CA SER A 530 -11.47 -23.78 -14.36
C SER A 530 -11.56 -23.96 -15.89
N LEU A 531 -11.56 -25.20 -16.34
CA LEU A 531 -12.06 -25.54 -17.68
C LEU A 531 -13.59 -25.64 -17.60
N ILE A 532 -14.30 -25.31 -18.67
CA ILE A 532 -15.77 -25.41 -18.70
C ILE A 532 -16.23 -26.85 -18.48
N GLY A 533 -15.42 -27.81 -18.97
CA GLY A 533 -15.72 -29.23 -18.88
C GLY A 533 -16.64 -29.70 -20.02
N LYS A 534 -16.54 -30.98 -20.42
CA LYS A 534 -17.62 -31.62 -21.19
C LYS A 534 -18.92 -31.57 -20.36
N GLU A 535 -20.03 -31.12 -20.95
CA GLU A 535 -21.35 -31.19 -20.33
C GLU A 535 -21.63 -32.62 -19.84
N LYS A 536 -22.10 -32.76 -18.59
CA LYS A 536 -22.59 -34.06 -18.08
C LYS A 536 -23.78 -34.51 -18.94
N GLY A 537 -23.51 -35.39 -19.90
CA GLY A 537 -24.53 -36.00 -20.76
C GLY A 537 -24.19 -36.09 -22.24
N ARG A 538 -23.13 -35.43 -22.72
CA ARG A 538 -22.67 -35.59 -24.11
C ARG A 538 -21.81 -36.85 -24.22
N LYS A 539 -22.45 -37.99 -24.49
CA LYS A 539 -21.75 -39.14 -25.08
C LYS A 539 -21.39 -38.78 -26.51
N ASP A 540 -20.14 -38.99 -26.87
CA ASP A 540 -19.64 -38.85 -28.24
C ASP A 540 -20.44 -39.77 -29.20
#